data_AF-A0A944CKN0-F1
#
_entry.id   AF-A0A944CKN0-F1
#
_cell.length_a   1.000
_cell.length_b   1.000
_cell.length_c   1.000
_cell.angle_alpha   90.00
_cell.angle_beta   90.00
_cell.angle_gamma   90.00
#
_symmetry.space_group_name_H-M   'P 1'
#
loop_
_entity.id
_entity.type
_entity.pdbx_description
1 polymer ?
#
loop_
_entity_poly.entity_id
_entity_poly.type
_entity_poly.pdbx_seq_one_letter_code
_entity_poly.pdbx_strand_id
1 'polypeptide(L)'
;MLKALKEKMKDQRGLTLIELLAVIVILGIIAAIAIPSIGGIINKSKNDAKVAEAVQIINAAKLAHSSKSDVVSWTHTTLGDYVSNVKDAGLDYVVDYDATNKRYTIKNHDAASIVTHAATDTTVTEAELLAHTR
;
A
#
# COMPACT_ATOMS: atom_id res chain seq x y z
N MET A 1 -10.80 -29.34 -52.30
CA MET A 1 -10.91 -28.63 -51.00
C MET A 1 -9.55 -28.22 -50.42
N LEU A 2 -8.47 -29.01 -50.58
CA LEU A 2 -7.10 -28.65 -50.11
C LEU A 2 -6.44 -27.41 -50.76
N LYS A 3 -6.92 -26.97 -51.94
CA LYS A 3 -6.34 -25.84 -52.68
C LYS A 3 -6.59 -24.48 -52.02
N ALA A 4 -7.77 -24.31 -51.40
CA ALA A 4 -8.16 -23.06 -50.73
C ALA A 4 -7.38 -22.80 -49.44
N LEU A 5 -7.00 -23.87 -48.72
CA LEU A 5 -6.14 -23.79 -47.53
C LEU A 5 -4.70 -23.39 -47.89
N LYS A 6 -4.19 -23.89 -49.03
CA LYS A 6 -2.83 -23.61 -49.50
C LYS A 6 -2.66 -22.17 -50.01
N GLU A 7 -3.71 -21.58 -50.57
CA GLU A 7 -3.76 -20.16 -50.96
C GLU A 7 -3.79 -19.24 -49.73
N LYS A 8 -4.57 -19.58 -48.70
CA LYS A 8 -4.66 -18.79 -47.44
C LYS A 8 -3.35 -18.70 -46.66
N MET A 9 -2.47 -19.70 -46.77
CA MET A 9 -1.15 -19.69 -46.13
C MET A 9 -0.12 -18.84 -46.89
N LYS A 10 -0.38 -18.51 -48.16
CA LYS A 10 0.54 -17.80 -49.04
C LYS A 10 0.34 -16.27 -49.01
N ASP A 11 -0.73 -15.81 -48.38
CA ASP A 11 -1.07 -14.40 -48.20
C ASP A 11 -0.61 -13.85 -46.83
N GLN A 12 0.42 -14.46 -46.25
CA GLN A 12 1.15 -13.91 -45.11
C GLN A 12 2.10 -12.83 -45.62
N ARG A 13 1.54 -11.71 -46.10
CA ARG A 13 2.30 -10.49 -46.36
C ARG A 13 2.88 -10.04 -45.02
N GLY A 14 4.18 -10.28 -44.83
CA GLY A 14 4.88 -9.97 -43.58
C GLY A 14 4.85 -8.46 -43.30
N LEU A 15 4.67 -8.12 -42.03
CA LEU A 15 4.79 -6.76 -41.53
C LEU A 15 6.19 -6.23 -41.88
N THR A 16 6.26 -5.01 -42.41
CA THR A 16 7.55 -4.42 -42.78
C THR A 16 8.33 -4.00 -41.52
N LEU A 17 9.66 -4.01 -41.57
CA LEU A 17 10.48 -3.59 -40.42
C LEU A 17 10.19 -2.13 -40.01
N ILE A 18 9.81 -1.28 -40.97
CA ILE A 18 9.49 0.12 -40.70
C ILE A 18 8.18 0.29 -39.91
N GLU A 19 7.19 -0.57 -40.16
CA GLU A 19 5.93 -0.57 -39.40
C GLU A 19 6.16 -1.01 -37.96
N LEU A 20 6.99 -2.04 -37.73
CA LEU A 20 7.39 -2.42 -36.38
C LEU A 20 8.18 -1.31 -35.67
N LEU A 21 9.06 -0.63 -36.42
CA LEU A 21 9.88 0.45 -35.87
C LEU A 21 9.03 1.65 -35.44
N ALA A 22 8.02 2.04 -36.22
CA ALA A 22 7.11 3.11 -35.84
C ALA A 22 6.33 2.80 -34.54
N VAL A 23 5.90 1.55 -34.36
CA VAL A 23 5.15 1.12 -33.15
C VAL A 23 6.02 1.18 -31.90
N ILE A 24 7.24 0.65 -31.94
CA ILE A 24 8.14 0.67 -30.76
C ILE A 24 8.52 2.10 -30.36
N VAL A 25 8.62 3.01 -31.33
CA VAL A 25 8.91 4.44 -31.07
C VAL A 25 7.75 5.07 -30.32
N ILE A 26 6.51 4.87 -30.77
CA ILE A 26 5.31 5.38 -30.10
C ILE A 26 5.18 4.78 -28.70
N LEU A 27 5.35 3.45 -28.55
CA LEU A 27 5.32 2.78 -27.26
C LEU A 27 6.43 3.29 -26.32
N GLY A 28 7.61 3.58 -26.85
CA GLY A 28 8.73 4.15 -26.08
C GLY A 28 8.42 5.54 -25.52
N ILE A 29 7.81 6.41 -26.33
CA ILE A 29 7.39 7.76 -25.88
C ILE A 29 6.32 7.66 -24.79
N ILE A 30 5.31 6.80 -24.98
CA ILE A 30 4.26 6.57 -23.98
C ILE A 30 4.87 6.02 -22.68
N ALA A 31 5.73 5.01 -22.77
CA ALA A 31 6.37 4.38 -21.62
C ALA A 31 7.23 5.38 -20.82
N ALA A 32 7.95 6.28 -21.50
CA ALA A 32 8.79 7.28 -20.86
C ALA A 32 8.03 8.20 -19.90
N ILE A 33 6.77 8.53 -20.22
CA ILE A 33 5.91 9.38 -19.37
C ILE A 33 5.11 8.53 -18.38
N ALA A 34 4.58 7.39 -18.83
CA ALA A 34 3.69 6.56 -18.03
C ALA A 34 4.38 5.91 -16.81
N ILE A 35 5.60 5.40 -16.98
CA ILE A 35 6.32 4.69 -15.90
C ILE A 35 6.54 5.57 -14.65
N PRO A 36 7.16 6.77 -14.74
CA PRO A 36 7.37 7.60 -13.56
C PRO A 36 6.06 8.08 -12.93
N SER A 37 5.05 8.41 -13.75
CA SER A 37 3.73 8.85 -13.27
C SER A 37 3.01 7.76 -12.47
N ILE A 38 2.94 6.54 -13.02
CA ILE A 38 2.29 5.40 -12.37
C ILE A 38 3.08 4.96 -11.13
N GLY A 39 4.42 4.97 -11.20
CA GLY A 39 5.26 4.64 -10.04
C GLY A 39 5.02 5.55 -8.84
N GLY A 40 4.90 6.86 -9.05
CA GLY A 40 4.57 7.82 -8.00
C GLY A 40 3.19 7.59 -7.39
N ILE A 41 2.18 7.33 -8.23
CA ILE A 41 0.81 7.03 -7.77
C ILE A 41 0.78 5.76 -6.94
N ILE A 42 1.44 4.68 -7.40
CA ILE A 42 1.50 3.42 -6.66
C ILE A 42 2.16 3.61 -5.30
N ASN A 43 3.26 4.36 -5.22
CA ASN A 43 3.92 4.63 -3.94
C ASN A 43 3.01 5.43 -3.00
N LYS A 44 2.30 6.45 -3.51
CA LYS A 44 1.33 7.18 -2.71
C LYS A 44 0.21 6.27 -2.22
N SER A 45 -0.38 5.45 -3.08
CA SER A 45 -1.44 4.50 -2.69
C SER A 45 -0.96 3.49 -1.65
N LYS A 46 0.29 3.02 -1.73
CA LYS A 46 0.89 2.16 -0.70
C LYS A 46 1.03 2.89 0.63
N ASN A 47 1.50 4.13 0.61
CA ASN A 47 1.64 4.95 1.82
C ASN A 47 0.28 5.24 2.46
N ASP A 48 -0.70 5.65 1.66
CA ASP A 48 -2.09 5.88 2.11
C ASP A 48 -2.68 4.59 2.73
N ALA A 49 -2.44 3.43 2.12
CA ALA A 49 -2.87 2.13 2.66
C ALA A 49 -2.22 1.81 4.02
N LYS A 50 -0.93 2.12 4.19
CA LYS A 50 -0.22 1.94 5.47
C LYS A 50 -0.75 2.86 6.57
N VAL A 51 -1.09 4.10 6.23
CA VAL A 51 -1.73 5.01 7.19
C VAL A 51 -3.12 4.51 7.59
N ALA A 52 -3.91 4.04 6.63
CA ALA A 52 -5.23 3.46 6.90
C ALA A 52 -5.14 2.19 7.77
N GLU A 53 -4.15 1.33 7.51
CA GLU A 53 -3.85 0.14 8.32
C GLU A 53 -3.56 0.52 9.79
N ALA A 54 -2.73 1.54 10.02
CA ALA A 54 -2.43 2.04 11.36
C ALA A 54 -3.69 2.57 12.09
N VAL A 55 -4.59 3.27 11.39
CA VAL A 55 -5.87 3.72 11.95
C VAL A 55 -6.77 2.54 12.32
N GLN A 56 -6.84 1.51 11.48
CA GLN A 56 -7.60 0.29 11.78
C GLN A 56 -7.06 -0.44 13.01
N ILE A 57 -5.73 -0.54 13.14
CA ILE A 57 -5.06 -1.11 14.31
C ILE A 57 -5.41 -0.32 15.59
N ILE A 58 -5.37 1.01 15.55
CA ILE A 58 -5.76 1.84 16.70
C ILE A 58 -7.24 1.63 17.07
N ASN A 59 -8.14 1.53 16.08
CA ASN A 59 -9.56 1.26 16.34
C ASN A 59 -9.78 -0.11 16.98
N ALA A 60 -9.00 -1.12 16.60
CA ALA A 60 -9.02 -2.42 17.27
C ALA A 60 -8.49 -2.33 18.71
N ALA A 61 -7.42 -1.57 18.95
CA ALA A 61 -6.92 -1.33 20.30
C ALA A 61 -7.97 -0.62 21.19
N LYS A 62 -8.73 0.33 20.63
CA LYS A 62 -9.86 0.97 21.31
C LYS A 62 -10.95 -0.03 21.70
N LEU A 63 -11.31 -0.93 20.78
CA LEU A 63 -12.30 -1.97 21.04
C LEU A 63 -11.80 -2.96 22.11
N ALA A 64 -10.52 -3.34 22.04
CA ALA A 64 -9.88 -4.19 23.04
C ALA A 64 -9.83 -3.51 24.41
N HIS A 65 -9.51 -2.22 24.48
CA HIS A 65 -9.52 -1.43 25.72
C HIS A 65 -10.93 -1.36 26.34
N SER A 66 -11.97 -1.21 25.51
CA SER A 66 -13.35 -1.25 25.98
C SER A 66 -13.74 -2.60 26.60
N SER A 67 -13.07 -3.68 26.20
CA SER A 67 -13.31 -5.03 26.75
C SER A 67 -12.39 -5.37 27.93
N LYS A 68 -11.21 -4.74 28.02
CA LYS A 68 -10.16 -4.98 29.02
C LYS A 68 -9.58 -3.64 29.50
N SER A 69 -10.31 -2.97 30.39
CA SER A 69 -10.05 -1.58 30.81
C SER A 69 -8.66 -1.34 31.42
N ASP A 70 -8.04 -2.36 32.00
CA ASP A 70 -6.76 -2.22 32.70
C ASP A 70 -5.55 -2.35 31.76
N VAL A 71 -5.76 -2.82 30.54
CA VAL A 71 -4.70 -2.93 29.52
C VAL A 71 -4.59 -1.60 28.79
N VAL A 72 -3.37 -1.06 28.74
CA VAL A 72 -3.05 0.21 28.09
C VAL A 72 -2.01 0.08 26.98
N SER A 73 -1.50 -1.13 26.75
CA SER A 73 -0.51 -1.43 25.72
C SER A 73 -0.88 -2.73 25.03
N TRP A 74 -0.79 -2.73 23.71
CA TRP A 74 -1.24 -3.80 22.85
C TRP A 74 -0.22 -4.09 21.76
N THR A 75 0.23 -5.33 21.68
CA THR A 75 1.09 -5.82 20.61
C THR A 75 0.27 -6.42 19.47
N HIS A 76 0.90 -6.64 18.32
CA HIS A 76 0.34 -7.40 17.21
C HIS A 76 -0.34 -8.71 17.66
N THR A 77 0.31 -9.49 18.53
CA THR A 77 -0.22 -10.78 19.00
C THR A 77 -1.48 -10.63 19.85
N THR A 78 -1.59 -9.56 20.65
CA THR A 78 -2.78 -9.30 21.47
C THR A 78 -3.95 -8.68 20.70
N LEU A 79 -3.68 -8.06 19.55
CA LEU A 79 -4.68 -7.49 18.65
C LEU A 79 -5.15 -8.44 17.55
N GLY A 80 -4.48 -9.57 17.36
CA GLY A 80 -4.81 -10.53 16.30
C GLY A 80 -6.29 -10.95 16.28
N ASP A 81 -6.92 -11.04 17.46
CA ASP A 81 -8.35 -11.36 17.60
C ASP A 81 -9.29 -10.25 17.08
N TYR A 82 -8.82 -9.01 17.07
CA TYR A 82 -9.58 -7.81 16.69
C TYR A 82 -9.22 -7.29 15.30
N VAL A 83 -8.11 -7.76 14.71
CA VAL A 83 -7.64 -7.36 13.38
C VAL A 83 -7.27 -8.59 12.55
N SER A 84 -8.23 -9.09 11.78
CA SER A 84 -8.08 -10.34 11.02
C SER A 84 -7.31 -10.22 9.70
N ASN A 85 -6.66 -9.08 9.41
CA ASN A 85 -6.05 -8.81 8.09
C ASN A 85 -4.76 -8.00 8.09
N VAL A 86 -4.13 -7.73 9.24
CA VAL A 86 -2.77 -7.18 9.25
C VAL A 86 -1.84 -8.35 8.92
N LYS A 87 -1.50 -8.49 7.64
CA LYS A 87 -0.56 -9.50 7.16
C LYS A 87 0.82 -9.14 7.67
N ASP A 88 1.15 -9.67 8.85
CA ASP A 88 2.47 -9.52 9.42
C ASP A 88 3.46 -10.46 8.73
N ALA A 89 4.52 -9.87 8.18
CA ALA A 89 5.73 -10.58 7.84
C ALA A 89 6.97 -9.93 8.48
N GLY A 90 6.81 -9.00 9.44
CA GLY A 90 7.98 -8.45 10.13
C GLY A 90 7.81 -7.15 10.92
N LEU A 91 6.60 -6.71 11.30
CA LEU A 91 6.44 -5.50 12.11
C LEU A 91 5.67 -5.81 13.41
N ASP A 92 6.43 -6.05 14.48
CA ASP A 92 5.96 -6.03 15.87
C ASP A 92 5.55 -4.60 16.26
N TYR A 93 4.37 -4.17 15.78
CA TYR A 93 3.81 -2.90 16.16
C TYR A 93 3.25 -2.96 17.59
N VAL A 94 3.29 -1.81 18.26
CA VAL A 94 2.72 -1.63 19.61
C VAL A 94 1.79 -0.43 19.59
N VAL A 95 0.57 -0.61 20.10
CA VAL A 95 -0.36 0.49 20.36
C VAL A 95 -0.38 0.78 21.84
N ASP A 96 -0.07 2.02 22.21
CA ASP A 96 -0.15 2.50 23.59
C ASP A 96 -1.29 3.51 23.74
N TYR A 97 -2.03 3.39 24.83
CA TYR A 97 -3.03 4.36 25.29
C TYR A 97 -2.49 5.16 26.48
N ASP A 98 -2.37 6.48 26.29
CA ASP A 98 -2.08 7.41 27.36
C ASP A 98 -3.41 7.89 27.99
N ALA A 99 -3.70 7.42 29.20
CA ALA A 99 -4.90 7.78 29.94
C ALA A 99 -4.92 9.25 30.40
N THR A 100 -3.74 9.88 30.57
CA THR A 100 -3.62 11.28 31.01
C THR A 100 -4.05 12.22 29.90
N ASN A 101 -3.54 11.97 28.70
CA ASN A 101 -3.81 12.81 27.53
C ASN A 101 -4.98 12.28 26.68
N LYS A 102 -5.52 11.10 27.01
CA LYS A 102 -6.54 10.36 26.25
C LYS A 102 -6.14 10.16 24.79
N ARG A 103 -4.89 9.76 24.56
CA ARG A 103 -4.32 9.59 23.20
C ARG A 103 -3.91 8.16 22.94
N TYR A 104 -4.19 7.71 21.71
CA TYR A 104 -3.64 6.46 21.18
C TYR A 104 -2.41 6.77 20.31
N THR A 105 -1.38 5.97 20.47
CA THR A 105 -0.13 6.05 19.71
C THR A 105 0.23 4.69 19.17
N ILE A 106 0.70 4.62 17.93
CA ILE A 106 1.23 3.40 17.34
C ILE A 106 2.74 3.53 17.18
N LYS A 107 3.46 2.48 17.54
CA LYS A 107 4.91 2.35 17.51
C LYS A 107 5.34 1.24 16.56
N ASN A 108 6.53 1.36 15.99
CA ASN A 108 7.17 0.39 15.09
C ASN A 108 6.29 0.00 13.89
N HIS A 109 5.55 0.97 13.35
CA HIS A 109 4.73 0.80 12.15
C HIS A 109 5.15 1.82 11.09
N ASP A 110 5.21 1.40 9.82
CA ASP A 110 5.69 2.22 8.69
C ASP A 110 4.99 3.59 8.58
N ALA A 111 3.72 3.64 9.00
CA ALA A 111 2.92 4.87 9.05
C ALA A 111 3.59 6.01 9.84
N ALA A 112 4.46 5.72 10.82
CA ALA A 112 5.18 6.76 11.56
C ALA A 112 6.09 7.56 10.63
N SER A 113 6.98 6.88 9.91
CA SER A 113 7.89 7.53 8.94
C SER A 113 7.15 8.26 7.81
N ILE A 114 5.98 7.77 7.42
CA ILE A 114 5.15 8.36 6.36
C ILE A 114 4.52 9.69 6.82
N VAL A 115 3.99 9.72 8.05
CA VAL A 115 3.27 10.90 8.56
C VAL A 115 4.23 11.96 9.06
N THR A 116 5.28 11.58 9.80
CA THR A 116 6.22 12.54 10.39
C THR A 116 7.32 12.96 9.41
N HIS A 117 7.43 12.28 8.27
CA HIS A 117 8.49 12.51 7.27
C HIS A 117 9.91 12.34 7.83
N ALA A 118 10.06 11.61 8.93
CA ALA A 118 11.34 11.32 9.57
C ALA A 118 11.62 9.81 9.53
N ALA A 119 12.76 9.42 8.95
CA ALA A 119 13.15 8.02 8.80
C ALA A 119 13.41 7.30 10.14
N THR A 120 13.63 8.05 11.21
CA THR A 120 13.91 7.53 12.56
C THR A 120 12.68 7.52 13.46
N ASP A 121 11.57 8.13 13.05
CA ASP A 121 10.37 8.16 13.86
C ASP A 121 9.67 6.82 13.79
N THR A 122 9.62 6.17 14.95
CA THR A 122 8.91 4.92 15.12
C THR A 122 7.53 5.12 15.70
N THR A 123 7.15 6.33 16.12
CA THR A 123 5.91 6.61 16.85
C THR A 123 5.07 7.66 16.15
N VAL A 124 3.77 7.42 16.03
CA VAL A 124 2.80 8.42 15.53
C VAL A 124 1.50 8.34 16.31
N THR A 125 0.87 9.48 16.54
CA THR A 125 -0.40 9.55 17.26
C THR A 125 -1.60 9.44 16.33
N GLU A 126 -2.74 9.00 16.87
CA GLU A 126 -3.99 8.90 16.10
C GLU A 126 -4.37 10.23 15.43
N ALA A 127 -4.20 11.36 16.13
CA ALA A 127 -4.52 12.68 15.59
C ALA A 127 -3.69 13.02 14.34
N GLU A 128 -2.41 12.63 14.32
CA GLU A 128 -1.51 12.86 13.20
C GLU A 128 -1.85 11.95 12.02
N LEU A 129 -2.18 10.68 12.28
CA LEU A 129 -2.66 9.75 11.27
C LEU A 129 -3.94 10.25 10.58
N LEU A 130 -4.91 10.73 11.38
CA LEU A 130 -6.17 11.26 10.88
C LEU A 130 -6.01 12.60 10.14
N ALA A 131 -5.02 13.41 10.52
CA ALA A 131 -4.70 14.64 9.79
C ALA A 131 -4.10 14.32 8.41
N HIS A 132 -3.32 13.24 8.30
CA HIS A 132 -2.71 12.81 7.04
C HIS A 132 -3.73 12.21 6.05
N THR A 133 -4.84 11.66 6.53
CA THR A 133 -5.88 11.04 5.69
C THR A 133 -6.95 12.03 5.17
N ARG A 134 -6.87 13.31 5.55
CA ARG A 134 -7.78 14.39 5.11
C ARG A 134 -7.20 15.18 3.92
#